data_AF-I3YDG8-F1
#
_entry.id   AF-I3YDG8-F1
#
_cell.length_a   1.000
_cell.length_b   1.000
_cell.length_c   1.000
_cell.angle_alpha   90.00
_cell.angle_beta   90.00
_cell.angle_gamma   90.00
#
_symmetry.space_group_name_H-M   'P 1'
#
loop_
_entity.id
_entity.type
_entity.pdbx_description
1 polymer ?
#
loop_
_entity_poly.entity_id
_entity_poly.type
_entity_poly.pdbx_seq_one_letter_code
_entity_poly.pdbx_strand_id
1 'polypeptide(L)'
;MQPPPSFMNQSNRTCSRQAKFTAIFMACLFVSGCTGQFVRQVGVGGLPSGRPAGIAVADGVVLSRTACALRYRVYRPAGVAPGDLAVVGHGFLRAKERMTGLATALAKSGVTTATLDFCNDRLWDGGHARNALDMMTVADALGARRVVYTGFSAGALSALIAARNDRRAVGVVALDLVDARALGVRMASGLKPPLIGLVGDASRCNASQNGLAVYAASPNAVVQRMIGADHCDFESPTDWVCRLTCARGEASPGSPRQDILRAATAAVQSLLRDATGSEACGEE
;
A
#
# COMPACT_ATOMS: atom_id res chain seq x y z
N MET A 1 15.95 11.60 65.77
CA MET A 1 16.17 12.92 66.40
C MET A 1 16.83 13.82 65.37
N GLN A 2 16.20 14.97 65.13
CA GLN A 2 16.53 16.11 64.25
C GLN A 2 17.96 16.71 64.47
N PRO A 3 18.39 17.79 63.76
CA PRO A 3 18.05 18.35 62.42
C PRO A 3 19.30 18.78 61.60
N PRO A 4 19.15 19.34 60.38
CA PRO A 4 20.24 19.93 59.59
C PRO A 4 20.55 21.40 59.98
N PRO A 5 21.70 21.97 59.56
CA PRO A 5 21.91 23.41 59.62
C PRO A 5 21.35 24.11 58.38
N SER A 6 20.33 24.94 58.63
CA SER A 6 19.97 26.11 57.82
C SER A 6 20.89 27.28 58.17
N PHE A 7 21.06 28.24 57.24
CA PHE A 7 21.04 29.72 57.40
C PHE A 7 21.79 30.35 56.20
N MET A 8 21.02 30.94 55.26
CA MET A 8 20.83 32.39 55.03
C MET A 8 22.02 33.06 54.31
N ASN A 9 21.87 33.52 53.06
CA ASN A 9 21.10 34.68 52.56
C ASN A 9 21.93 35.97 52.52
N GLN A 10 22.29 36.41 51.31
CA GLN A 10 22.49 37.80 50.88
C GLN A 10 22.36 37.78 49.34
N SER A 11 21.21 38.12 48.78
CA SER A 11 20.69 39.46 48.48
C SER A 11 21.50 40.26 47.44
N ASN A 12 20.81 40.46 46.31
CA ASN A 12 20.79 41.63 45.44
C ASN A 12 22.04 42.05 44.67
N ARG A 13 21.95 41.92 43.33
CA ARG A 13 22.13 43.05 42.41
C ARG A 13 21.28 42.85 41.15
N THR A 14 20.26 43.69 41.05
CA THR A 14 19.49 44.02 39.85
C THR A 14 20.39 44.62 38.77
N CYS A 15 20.19 44.26 37.50
CA CYS A 15 20.32 45.22 36.42
C CYS A 15 19.32 44.92 35.29
N SER A 16 18.45 45.90 35.10
CA SER A 16 17.47 46.09 34.03
C SER A 16 18.09 45.99 32.64
N ARG A 17 17.35 45.39 31.70
CA ARG A 17 17.07 46.02 30.39
C ARG A 17 15.88 45.36 29.70
N GLN A 18 14.79 46.12 29.66
CA GLN A 18 13.66 45.95 28.75
C GLN A 18 14.10 46.16 27.29
N ALA A 19 13.62 45.32 26.38
CA ALA A 19 13.40 45.66 24.97
C ALA A 19 12.01 45.10 24.61
N LYS A 20 10.95 45.90 24.76
CA LYS A 20 10.29 46.66 23.69
C LYS A 20 9.72 45.78 22.57
N PHE A 21 8.42 45.50 22.73
CA PHE A 21 7.36 45.44 21.72
C PHE A 21 7.76 45.79 20.29
N THR A 22 7.44 44.89 19.35
CA THR A 22 6.76 45.26 18.09
C THR A 22 5.85 44.13 17.63
N ALA A 23 4.54 44.30 17.84
CA ALA A 23 3.49 43.63 17.08
C ALA A 23 3.16 44.53 15.87
N ILE A 24 3.03 43.96 14.67
CA ILE A 24 2.39 44.63 13.53
C ILE A 24 1.29 43.73 13.01
N PHE A 25 0.08 44.30 13.05
CA PHE A 25 -1.19 43.78 12.56
C PHE A 25 -1.57 44.55 11.28
N MET A 26 -2.30 43.88 10.38
CA MET A 26 -3.09 44.44 9.25
C MET A 26 -2.32 45.03 8.05
N ALA A 27 -2.79 44.93 6.80
CA ALA A 27 -4.17 45.05 6.35
C ALA A 27 -4.50 44.29 5.05
N CYS A 28 -5.79 44.00 4.90
CA CYS A 28 -6.48 43.48 3.72
C CYS A 28 -6.42 44.42 2.51
N LEU A 29 -6.56 43.87 1.30
CA LEU A 29 -7.34 44.51 0.23
C LEU A 29 -7.95 43.45 -0.69
N PHE A 30 -9.29 43.42 -0.67
CA PHE A 30 -10.14 42.78 -1.65
C PHE A 30 -10.04 43.52 -2.99
N VAL A 31 -9.97 42.79 -4.09
CA VAL A 31 -10.44 43.27 -5.40
C VAL A 31 -11.36 42.20 -5.97
N SER A 32 -12.66 42.52 -6.05
CA SER A 32 -13.67 41.73 -6.74
C SER A 32 -13.91 42.26 -8.15
N GLY A 33 -14.12 41.35 -9.10
CA GLY A 33 -14.80 41.56 -10.39
C GLY A 33 -13.91 42.11 -11.51
N CYS A 34 -14.10 41.79 -12.79
CA CYS A 34 -15.05 40.95 -13.51
C CYS A 34 -14.50 40.72 -14.94
N THR A 35 -15.00 39.68 -15.61
CA THR A 35 -15.04 39.43 -17.07
C THR A 35 -13.73 39.20 -17.85
N GLY A 36 -13.47 37.91 -18.13
CA GLY A 36 -13.43 37.31 -19.46
C GLY A 36 -12.50 37.87 -20.54
N GLN A 37 -11.49 37.08 -20.94
CA GLN A 37 -11.30 36.59 -22.32
C GLN A 37 -10.01 35.77 -22.48
N PHE A 38 -10.13 34.62 -23.14
CA PHE A 38 -9.10 33.83 -23.83
C PHE A 38 -7.80 33.47 -23.09
N VAL A 39 -7.85 32.44 -22.23
CA VAL A 39 -6.66 31.59 -22.00
C VAL A 39 -6.64 30.52 -23.09
N ARG A 40 -5.79 30.79 -24.09
CA ARG A 40 -5.31 29.87 -25.13
C ARG A 40 -4.99 28.52 -24.49
N GLN A 41 -5.69 27.46 -24.90
CA GLN A 41 -5.31 26.09 -24.54
C GLN A 41 -3.88 25.84 -25.06
N VAL A 42 -2.91 25.87 -24.17
CA VAL A 42 -1.60 25.28 -24.42
C VAL A 42 -1.81 23.78 -24.24
N GLY A 43 -1.76 23.04 -25.35
CA GLY A 43 -1.94 21.60 -25.36
C GLY A 43 -0.93 20.94 -24.43
N VAL A 44 -1.41 20.48 -23.27
CA VAL A 44 -0.66 19.55 -22.44
C VAL A 44 -0.79 18.20 -23.13
N GLY A 45 0.33 17.70 -23.66
CA GLY A 45 0.41 16.44 -24.37
C GLY A 45 -0.30 15.33 -23.61
N GLY A 46 -1.22 14.65 -24.30
CA GLY A 46 -1.93 13.50 -23.77
C GLY A 46 -0.93 12.46 -23.29
N LEU A 47 -1.02 12.10 -22.00
CA LEU A 47 -0.47 10.84 -21.52
C LEU A 47 -1.04 9.72 -22.38
N PRO A 48 -0.24 8.72 -22.80
CA PRO A 48 -0.73 7.66 -23.65
C PRO A 48 -1.80 6.85 -22.90
N SER A 49 -3.07 7.07 -23.25
CA SER A 49 -4.20 6.25 -22.86
C SER A 49 -4.20 4.96 -23.70
N GLY A 50 -3.12 4.19 -23.62
CA GLY A 50 -3.07 2.86 -24.21
C GLY A 50 -3.89 1.92 -23.35
N ARG A 51 -5.19 1.75 -23.64
CA ARG A 51 -5.96 0.62 -23.09
C ARG A 51 -5.23 -0.65 -23.52
N PRO A 52 -4.78 -1.52 -22.59
CA PRO A 52 -4.21 -2.79 -22.97
C PRO A 52 -5.26 -3.58 -23.76
N ALA A 53 -4.92 -4.04 -24.97
CA ALA A 53 -5.84 -4.87 -25.76
C ALA A 53 -6.35 -6.05 -24.91
N GLY A 54 -7.67 -6.26 -24.90
CA GLY A 54 -8.30 -7.36 -24.16
C GLY A 54 -8.59 -7.11 -22.68
N ILE A 55 -8.32 -5.91 -22.13
CA ILE A 55 -8.66 -5.56 -20.74
C ILE A 55 -9.62 -4.35 -20.70
N ALA A 56 -10.74 -4.50 -19.99
CA ALA A 56 -11.61 -3.39 -19.63
C ALA A 56 -11.15 -2.78 -18.29
N VAL A 57 -10.92 -1.47 -18.27
CA VAL A 57 -10.51 -0.73 -17.07
C VAL A 57 -11.62 0.24 -16.68
N ALA A 58 -12.03 0.22 -15.41
CA ALA A 58 -13.06 1.10 -14.87
C ALA A 58 -12.68 1.61 -13.47
N ASP A 59 -12.89 2.89 -13.23
CA ASP A 59 -12.81 3.48 -11.89
C ASP A 59 -14.15 3.33 -11.15
N GLY A 60 -14.08 3.26 -9.82
CA GLY A 60 -15.24 3.18 -8.95
C GLY A 60 -14.98 3.81 -7.59
N VAL A 61 -16.06 4.03 -6.84
CA VAL A 61 -16.02 4.56 -5.48
C VAL A 61 -16.98 3.76 -4.62
N VAL A 62 -16.52 3.35 -3.43
CA VAL A 62 -17.35 2.73 -2.39
C VAL A 62 -17.13 3.48 -1.08
N LEU A 63 -18.13 3.50 -0.20
CA LEU A 63 -17.95 4.03 1.14
C LEU A 63 -17.24 2.98 2.01
N SER A 64 -16.07 3.32 2.56
CA SER A 64 -15.40 2.47 3.54
C SER A 64 -16.23 2.34 4.82
N ARG A 65 -15.97 1.29 5.59
CA ARG A 65 -16.47 1.11 6.96
C ARG A 65 -16.05 2.24 7.92
N THR A 66 -15.07 3.07 7.54
CA THR A 66 -14.67 4.28 8.28
C THR A 66 -15.28 5.57 7.72
N ALA A 67 -16.30 5.47 6.86
CA ALA A 67 -17.03 6.57 6.24
C ALA A 67 -16.19 7.48 5.31
N CYS A 68 -15.08 6.99 4.79
CA CYS A 68 -14.34 7.66 3.72
C CYS A 68 -14.79 7.16 2.32
N ALA A 69 -14.68 8.02 1.31
CA ALA A 69 -14.90 7.64 -0.09
C ALA A 69 -13.66 6.89 -0.62
N LEU A 70 -13.76 5.56 -0.67
CA LEU A 70 -12.70 4.67 -1.12
C LEU A 70 -12.71 4.58 -2.65
N ARG A 71 -11.71 5.16 -3.29
CA ARG A 71 -11.54 5.11 -4.75
C ARG A 71 -10.81 3.84 -5.12
N TYR A 72 -11.32 3.13 -6.12
CA TYR A 72 -10.68 1.94 -6.64
C TYR A 72 -10.71 1.94 -8.17
N ARG A 73 -9.84 1.14 -8.77
CA ARG A 73 -9.80 0.87 -10.20
C ARG A 73 -9.79 -0.62 -10.43
N VAL A 74 -10.68 -1.09 -11.31
CA VAL A 74 -10.79 -2.49 -11.69
C VAL A 74 -10.29 -2.71 -13.10
N TYR A 75 -9.55 -3.80 -13.27
CA TYR A 75 -8.99 -4.33 -14.51
C TYR A 75 -9.64 -5.68 -14.76
N ARG A 76 -10.51 -5.77 -15.78
CA ARG A 76 -11.23 -7.01 -16.14
C ARG A 76 -10.69 -7.59 -17.45
N PRO A 77 -10.24 -8.85 -17.46
CA PRO A 77 -10.01 -9.58 -18.70
C PRO A 77 -11.32 -9.78 -19.46
N ALA A 78 -11.25 -9.80 -20.79
CA ALA A 78 -12.39 -10.19 -21.61
C ALA A 78 -12.75 -11.67 -21.41
N GLY A 79 -14.05 -11.98 -21.34
CA GLY A 79 -14.56 -13.36 -21.36
C GLY A 79 -14.37 -14.18 -20.08
N VAL A 80 -13.93 -13.58 -18.97
CA VAL A 80 -13.76 -14.29 -17.69
C VAL A 80 -15.01 -14.14 -16.82
N ALA A 81 -15.50 -15.27 -16.30
CA ALA A 81 -16.65 -15.30 -15.40
C ALA A 81 -16.36 -14.55 -14.08
N PRO A 82 -17.34 -13.83 -13.52
CA PRO A 82 -17.17 -13.10 -12.27
C PRO A 82 -17.00 -14.05 -11.07
N GLY A 83 -16.24 -13.61 -10.07
CA GLY A 83 -16.14 -14.26 -8.76
C GLY A 83 -14.73 -14.33 -8.20
N ASP A 84 -13.72 -14.50 -9.04
CA ASP A 84 -12.32 -14.47 -8.63
C ASP A 84 -11.78 -13.04 -8.72
N LEU A 85 -11.15 -12.58 -7.64
CA LEU A 85 -10.63 -11.23 -7.54
C LEU A 85 -9.26 -11.20 -6.89
N ALA A 86 -8.32 -10.47 -7.48
CA ALA A 86 -7.14 -9.98 -6.78
C ALA A 86 -7.39 -8.54 -6.29
N VAL A 87 -7.23 -8.28 -4.99
CA VAL A 87 -7.28 -6.91 -4.43
C VAL A 87 -5.87 -6.48 -4.05
N VAL A 88 -5.41 -5.35 -4.61
CA VAL A 88 -4.02 -4.91 -4.57
C VAL A 88 -3.86 -3.62 -3.77
N GLY A 89 -3.24 -3.71 -2.61
CA GLY A 89 -2.90 -2.56 -1.75
C GLY A 89 -1.54 -1.95 -2.08
N HIS A 90 -1.46 -0.61 -2.09
CA HIS A 90 -0.19 0.11 -2.28
C HIS A 90 0.58 0.29 -0.96
N GLY A 91 1.85 0.71 -1.07
CA GLY A 91 2.68 1.04 0.09
C GLY A 91 2.28 2.35 0.79
N PHE A 92 2.94 2.66 1.90
CA PHE A 92 2.64 3.85 2.71
C PHE A 92 2.91 5.16 1.95
N LEU A 93 1.96 6.12 2.00
CA LEU A 93 2.00 7.40 1.25
C LEU A 93 2.09 7.21 -0.28
N ARG A 94 1.64 6.06 -0.77
CA ARG A 94 1.54 5.77 -2.19
C ARG A 94 0.08 5.87 -2.62
N ALA A 95 -0.18 5.48 -3.86
CA ALA A 95 -1.52 5.51 -4.46
C ALA A 95 -1.70 4.29 -5.37
N LYS A 96 -2.95 3.97 -5.69
CA LYS A 96 -3.32 2.82 -6.53
C LYS A 96 -2.62 2.81 -7.88
N GLU A 97 -2.24 3.98 -8.41
CA GLU A 97 -1.51 4.13 -9.67
C GLU A 97 -0.17 3.41 -9.65
N ARG A 98 0.50 3.30 -8.49
CA ARG A 98 1.77 2.59 -8.33
C ARG A 98 1.67 1.07 -8.49
N MET A 99 0.44 0.54 -8.49
CA MET A 99 0.16 -0.87 -8.67
C MET A 99 -0.42 -1.21 -10.05
N THR A 100 -0.50 -0.23 -10.97
CA THR A 100 -1.10 -0.39 -12.31
C THR A 100 -0.46 -1.51 -13.13
N GLY A 101 0.86 -1.64 -13.08
CA GLY A 101 1.61 -2.64 -13.84
C GLY A 101 1.31 -4.06 -13.35
N LEU A 102 1.21 -4.26 -12.02
CA LEU A 102 0.78 -5.54 -11.46
C LEU A 102 -0.67 -5.85 -11.81
N ALA A 103 -1.56 -4.88 -11.66
CA ALA A 103 -2.97 -5.07 -11.99
C ALA A 103 -3.19 -5.38 -13.48
N THR A 104 -2.39 -4.76 -14.35
CA THR A 104 -2.41 -5.04 -15.78
C THR A 104 -1.85 -6.43 -16.08
N ALA A 105 -0.73 -6.83 -15.46
CA ALA A 105 -0.15 -8.17 -15.65
C ALA A 105 -1.13 -9.27 -15.21
N LEU A 106 -1.76 -9.12 -14.05
CA LEU A 106 -2.79 -10.03 -13.54
C LEU A 106 -4.00 -10.10 -14.48
N ALA A 107 -4.53 -8.95 -14.91
CA ALA A 107 -5.64 -8.93 -15.86
C ALA A 107 -5.30 -9.56 -17.21
N LYS A 108 -4.09 -9.36 -17.73
CA LYS A 108 -3.63 -10.02 -18.98
C LYS A 108 -3.54 -11.54 -18.82
N SER A 109 -3.32 -12.00 -17.59
CA SER A 109 -3.25 -13.42 -17.24
C SER A 109 -4.62 -14.05 -16.93
N GLY A 110 -5.72 -13.31 -17.09
CA GLY A 110 -7.08 -13.81 -16.86
C GLY A 110 -7.63 -13.56 -15.46
N VAL A 111 -6.95 -12.77 -14.61
CA VAL A 111 -7.39 -12.48 -13.24
C VAL A 111 -8.03 -11.11 -13.14
N THR A 112 -9.32 -11.03 -12.79
CA THR A 112 -9.94 -9.74 -12.44
C THR A 112 -9.21 -9.14 -11.25
N THR A 113 -8.79 -7.88 -11.37
CA THR A 113 -7.94 -7.23 -10.36
C THR A 113 -8.46 -5.84 -10.00
N ALA A 114 -8.46 -5.51 -8.71
CA ALA A 114 -8.78 -4.19 -8.20
C ALA A 114 -7.58 -3.58 -7.48
N THR A 115 -7.25 -2.32 -7.79
CA THR A 115 -6.36 -1.48 -6.98
C THR A 115 -7.21 -0.44 -6.25
N LEU A 116 -6.79 0.02 -5.07
CA LEU A 116 -7.53 0.98 -4.24
C LEU A 116 -6.60 2.02 -3.61
N ASP A 117 -7.11 3.22 -3.37
CA ASP A 117 -6.43 4.24 -2.57
C ASP A 117 -6.84 4.09 -1.11
N PHE A 118 -5.90 3.82 -0.21
CA PHE A 118 -6.20 3.68 1.21
C PHE A 118 -6.61 5.01 1.84
N CYS A 119 -7.63 4.96 2.69
CA CYS A 119 -8.08 6.14 3.42
C CYS A 119 -7.27 6.45 4.68
N ASN A 120 -6.54 5.47 5.20
CA ASN A 120 -5.97 5.53 6.55
C ASN A 120 -4.43 5.58 6.56
N ASP A 121 -3.82 6.09 5.48
CA ASP A 121 -2.38 6.28 5.35
C ASP A 121 -1.96 7.60 6.03
N ARG A 122 -1.81 7.57 7.36
CA ARG A 122 -1.25 8.68 8.14
C ARG A 122 0.17 8.37 8.62
N LEU A 123 1.02 9.40 8.69
CA LEU A 123 2.47 9.34 9.00
C LEU A 123 2.89 8.63 10.29
N TRP A 124 1.98 8.29 11.20
CA TRP A 124 2.36 7.87 12.55
C TRP A 124 1.57 6.68 13.12
N ASP A 125 0.52 6.24 12.44
CA ASP A 125 -0.28 5.07 12.81
C ASP A 125 -0.97 4.55 11.55
N GLY A 126 -0.16 4.02 10.63
CA GLY A 126 -0.64 3.43 9.39
C GLY A 126 -1.77 2.48 9.75
N GLY A 127 -2.99 2.82 9.36
CA GLY A 127 -4.19 2.16 9.83
C GLY A 127 -4.35 0.81 9.17
N HIS A 128 -3.35 -0.08 9.23
CA HIS A 128 -3.26 -1.32 8.44
C HIS A 128 -4.49 -2.20 8.64
N ALA A 129 -5.05 -2.24 9.85
CA ALA A 129 -6.32 -2.93 10.12
C ALA A 129 -7.52 -2.26 9.43
N ARG A 130 -7.56 -0.92 9.36
CA ARG A 130 -8.59 -0.17 8.64
C ARG A 130 -8.40 -0.28 7.12
N ASN A 131 -7.17 -0.22 6.64
CA ASN A 131 -6.80 -0.47 5.25
C ASN A 131 -7.18 -1.91 4.83
N ALA A 132 -7.04 -2.89 5.72
CA ALA A 132 -7.53 -4.24 5.47
C ALA A 132 -9.07 -4.28 5.30
N LEU A 133 -9.81 -3.54 6.14
CA LEU A 133 -11.26 -3.38 5.97
C LEU A 133 -11.61 -2.67 4.66
N ASP A 134 -10.80 -1.72 4.20
CA ASP A 134 -10.95 -1.06 2.90
C ASP A 134 -10.81 -2.11 1.77
N MET A 135 -9.80 -2.97 1.82
CA MET A 135 -9.62 -4.05 0.84
C MET A 135 -10.82 -5.00 0.80
N MET A 136 -11.32 -5.42 1.98
CA MET A 136 -12.51 -6.26 2.08
C MET A 136 -13.76 -5.56 1.53
N THR A 137 -13.90 -4.25 1.77
CA THR A 137 -15.02 -3.46 1.27
C THR A 137 -15.03 -3.38 -0.26
N VAL A 138 -13.85 -3.27 -0.89
CA VAL A 138 -13.74 -3.36 -2.36
C VAL A 138 -14.11 -4.76 -2.86
N ALA A 139 -13.67 -5.81 -2.18
CA ALA A 139 -14.03 -7.18 -2.53
C ALA A 139 -15.55 -7.43 -2.42
N ASP A 140 -16.20 -6.88 -1.37
CA ASP A 140 -17.65 -6.91 -1.18
C ASP A 140 -18.37 -6.18 -2.32
N ALA A 141 -17.96 -4.94 -2.62
CA ALA A 141 -18.57 -4.10 -3.66
C ALA A 141 -18.46 -4.70 -5.07
N LEU A 142 -17.44 -5.53 -5.30
CA LEU A 142 -17.22 -6.21 -6.58
C LEU A 142 -17.81 -7.63 -6.63
N GLY A 143 -18.52 -8.06 -5.58
CA GLY A 143 -19.17 -9.37 -5.53
C GLY A 143 -18.18 -10.53 -5.58
N ALA A 144 -16.98 -10.36 -5.02
CA ALA A 144 -15.98 -11.42 -5.04
C ALA A 144 -16.46 -12.63 -4.23
N ARG A 145 -16.28 -13.83 -4.79
CA ARG A 145 -16.53 -15.12 -4.16
C ARG A 145 -15.24 -15.72 -3.60
N ARG A 146 -14.13 -15.52 -4.31
CA ARG A 146 -12.78 -15.93 -3.92
C ARG A 146 -11.84 -14.76 -4.11
N VAL A 147 -10.98 -14.52 -3.13
CA VAL A 147 -10.11 -13.34 -3.11
C VAL A 147 -8.67 -13.74 -2.85
N VAL A 148 -7.76 -13.26 -3.70
CA VAL A 148 -6.34 -13.18 -3.35
C VAL A 148 -6.06 -11.74 -2.92
N TYR A 149 -5.66 -11.58 -1.66
CA TYR A 149 -5.21 -10.29 -1.18
C TYR A 149 -3.72 -10.13 -1.49
N THR A 150 -3.36 -9.08 -2.20
CA THR A 150 -1.97 -8.78 -2.53
C THR A 150 -1.65 -7.35 -2.15
N GLY A 151 -0.39 -7.07 -1.85
CA GLY A 151 0.01 -5.70 -1.54
C GLY A 151 1.50 -5.51 -1.48
N PHE A 152 1.90 -4.26 -1.59
CA PHE A 152 3.30 -3.82 -1.51
C PHE A 152 3.61 -3.16 -0.16
N SER A 153 4.74 -3.50 0.47
CA SER A 153 5.23 -2.83 1.69
C SER A 153 4.17 -2.85 2.81
N ALA A 154 3.77 -1.69 3.34
CA ALA A 154 2.66 -1.54 4.28
C ALA A 154 1.29 -2.04 3.76
N GLY A 155 1.08 -2.00 2.44
CA GLY A 155 -0.09 -2.60 1.79
C GLY A 155 -0.09 -4.12 1.87
N ALA A 156 1.09 -4.76 1.86
CA ALA A 156 1.22 -6.20 2.05
C ALA A 156 0.79 -6.63 3.46
N LEU A 157 1.12 -5.84 4.48
CA LEU A 157 0.64 -6.04 5.85
C LEU A 157 -0.90 -5.91 5.92
N SER A 158 -1.47 -4.93 5.23
CA SER A 158 -2.93 -4.76 5.16
C SER A 158 -3.60 -5.94 4.43
N ALA A 159 -2.99 -6.44 3.35
CA ALA A 159 -3.45 -7.62 2.62
C ALA A 159 -3.44 -8.90 3.49
N LEU A 160 -2.37 -9.09 4.27
CA LEU A 160 -2.28 -10.19 5.24
C LEU A 160 -3.40 -10.12 6.29
N ILE A 161 -3.66 -8.92 6.85
CA ILE A 161 -4.76 -8.72 7.81
C ILE A 161 -6.11 -9.01 7.14
N ALA A 162 -6.33 -8.53 5.91
CA ALA A 162 -7.59 -8.75 5.18
C ALA A 162 -7.83 -10.25 4.97
N ALA A 163 -6.83 -10.98 4.50
CA ALA A 163 -6.94 -12.42 4.26
C ALA A 163 -7.20 -13.24 5.53
N ARG A 164 -6.65 -12.82 6.67
CA ARG A 164 -6.95 -13.49 7.95
C ARG A 164 -8.43 -13.34 8.35
N ASN A 165 -9.06 -12.23 7.96
CA ASN A 165 -10.41 -11.86 8.42
C ASN A 165 -11.51 -12.08 7.37
N ASP A 166 -11.16 -12.39 6.11
CA ASP A 166 -12.12 -12.67 5.05
C ASP A 166 -12.19 -14.18 4.77
N ARG A 167 -13.38 -14.76 4.94
CA ARG A 167 -13.62 -16.19 4.68
C ARG A 167 -13.49 -16.57 3.20
N ARG A 168 -13.53 -15.60 2.29
CA ARG A 168 -13.32 -15.79 0.85
C ARG A 168 -11.85 -15.79 0.45
N ALA A 169 -10.94 -15.47 1.39
CA ALA A 169 -9.53 -15.38 1.10
C ALA A 169 -8.98 -16.77 0.77
N VAL A 170 -8.49 -16.93 -0.46
CA VAL A 170 -7.84 -18.18 -0.91
C VAL A 170 -6.31 -18.10 -0.82
N GLY A 171 -5.76 -16.93 -0.51
CA GLY A 171 -4.34 -16.76 -0.22
C GLY A 171 -3.90 -15.30 -0.20
N VAL A 172 -2.61 -15.12 0.12
CA VAL A 172 -1.95 -13.80 0.16
C VAL A 172 -0.70 -13.83 -0.72
N VAL A 173 -0.52 -12.77 -1.52
CA VAL A 173 0.76 -12.49 -2.19
C VAL A 173 1.32 -11.18 -1.64
N ALA A 174 2.37 -11.27 -0.84
CA ALA A 174 2.99 -10.14 -0.16
C ALA A 174 4.26 -9.70 -0.90
N LEU A 175 4.29 -8.45 -1.35
CA LEU A 175 5.39 -7.86 -2.12
C LEU A 175 6.22 -6.97 -1.20
N ASP A 176 7.44 -7.44 -0.89
CA ASP A 176 8.42 -6.78 -0.02
C ASP A 176 7.80 -6.18 1.26
N LEU A 177 7.07 -7.04 1.99
CA LEU A 177 6.28 -6.68 3.17
C LEU A 177 7.13 -5.97 4.23
N VAL A 178 6.58 -4.88 4.75
CA VAL A 178 7.11 -4.16 5.92
C VAL A 178 6.16 -4.41 7.09
N ASP A 179 6.68 -5.03 8.14
CA ASP A 179 5.91 -5.26 9.37
C ASP A 179 5.92 -4.01 10.26
N ALA A 180 4.81 -3.78 10.96
CA ALA A 180 4.61 -2.71 11.91
C ALA A 180 4.39 -3.29 13.31
N ARG A 181 5.37 -3.12 14.21
CA ARG A 181 5.27 -3.51 15.63
C ARG A 181 4.80 -4.96 15.84
N ALA A 182 5.39 -5.90 15.10
CA ALA A 182 5.08 -7.33 15.11
C ALA A 182 3.60 -7.66 14.78
N LEU A 183 2.85 -6.74 14.19
CA LEU A 183 1.45 -6.96 13.84
C LEU A 183 1.33 -8.08 12.80
N GLY A 184 2.15 -8.03 11.77
CA GLY A 184 2.23 -9.06 10.73
C GLY A 184 2.52 -10.42 11.33
N VAL A 185 3.50 -10.53 12.24
CA VAL A 185 3.80 -11.79 12.96
C VAL A 185 2.55 -12.33 13.66
N ARG A 186 1.82 -11.48 14.40
CA ARG A 186 0.57 -11.87 15.08
C ARG A 186 -0.54 -12.27 14.11
N MET A 187 -0.56 -11.72 12.90
CA MET A 187 -1.57 -12.00 11.87
C MET A 187 -1.25 -13.26 11.06
N ALA A 188 0.02 -13.49 10.79
CA ALA A 188 0.52 -14.70 10.15
C ALA A 188 0.41 -15.92 11.08
N SER A 189 0.54 -15.74 12.40
CA SER A 189 0.32 -16.80 13.37
C SER A 189 -1.11 -17.33 13.30
N GLY A 190 -1.26 -18.57 12.82
CA GLY A 190 -2.56 -19.21 12.60
C GLY A 190 -3.33 -18.72 11.36
N LEU A 191 -2.65 -18.07 10.42
CA LEU A 191 -3.22 -17.78 9.10
C LEU A 191 -3.52 -19.10 8.38
N LYS A 192 -4.79 -19.33 8.01
CA LYS A 192 -5.20 -20.54 7.28
C LYS A 192 -4.84 -20.46 5.80
N PRO A 193 -5.14 -19.37 5.07
CA PRO A 193 -4.78 -19.29 3.65
C PRO A 193 -3.25 -19.33 3.44
N PRO A 194 -2.77 -19.82 2.29
CA PRO A 194 -1.35 -19.77 1.95
C PRO A 194 -0.83 -18.33 1.87
N LEU A 195 0.44 -18.14 2.23
CA LEU A 195 1.13 -16.84 2.23
C LEU A 195 2.38 -16.90 1.35
N ILE A 196 2.35 -16.29 0.19
CA ILE A 196 3.51 -16.23 -0.71
C ILE A 196 4.16 -14.85 -0.59
N GLY A 197 5.42 -14.81 -0.16
CA GLY A 197 6.22 -13.59 -0.06
C GLY A 197 7.21 -13.47 -1.21
N LEU A 198 7.18 -12.35 -1.94
CA LEU A 198 8.26 -11.94 -2.85
C LEU A 198 9.08 -10.87 -2.14
N VAL A 199 10.36 -11.15 -1.88
CA VAL A 199 11.20 -10.31 -1.01
C VAL A 199 12.41 -9.80 -1.79
N GLY A 200 12.59 -8.47 -1.82
CA GLY A 200 13.76 -7.83 -2.42
C GLY A 200 14.96 -7.88 -1.49
N ASP A 201 16.07 -7.25 -1.83
CA ASP A 201 17.25 -7.21 -0.96
C ASP A 201 17.07 -6.30 0.26
N ALA A 202 17.75 -6.61 1.36
CA ALA A 202 17.64 -5.86 2.61
C ALA A 202 18.09 -4.41 2.46
N SER A 203 17.24 -3.47 2.86
CA SER A 203 17.49 -2.04 2.83
C SER A 203 16.76 -1.33 3.96
N ARG A 204 17.06 -0.06 4.21
CA ARG A 204 16.31 0.73 5.20
C ARG A 204 14.83 0.86 4.84
N CYS A 205 14.50 0.86 3.55
CA CYS A 205 13.12 1.07 3.10
C CYS A 205 12.20 -0.12 3.34
N ASN A 206 12.73 -1.36 3.30
CA ASN A 206 11.98 -2.53 3.72
C ASN A 206 12.26 -2.93 5.17
N ALA A 207 12.67 -1.95 6.00
CA ALA A 207 13.01 -2.14 7.40
C ALA A 207 14.00 -3.31 7.63
N SER A 208 15.01 -3.40 6.77
CA SER A 208 16.00 -4.48 6.74
C SER A 208 15.36 -5.86 6.65
N GLN A 209 14.32 -6.00 5.81
CA GLN A 209 13.51 -7.22 5.66
C GLN A 209 12.86 -7.71 6.96
N ASN A 210 12.36 -6.80 7.81
CA ASN A 210 11.64 -7.22 9.03
C ASN A 210 10.42 -8.12 8.74
N GLY A 211 9.87 -8.06 7.52
CA GLY A 211 8.82 -8.94 7.03
C GLY A 211 9.19 -10.43 7.00
N LEU A 212 10.47 -10.80 7.01
CA LEU A 212 10.89 -12.22 7.06
C LEU A 212 10.36 -12.94 8.32
N ALA A 213 10.26 -12.23 9.44
CA ALA A 213 9.68 -12.78 10.67
C ALA A 213 8.18 -13.09 10.52
N VAL A 214 7.46 -12.37 9.65
CA VAL A 214 6.05 -12.60 9.37
C VAL A 214 5.86 -13.92 8.63
N TYR A 215 6.68 -14.19 7.61
CA TYR A 215 6.63 -15.45 6.87
C TYR A 215 7.01 -16.63 7.77
N ALA A 216 8.04 -16.49 8.60
CA ALA A 216 8.44 -17.54 9.54
C ALA A 216 7.34 -17.88 10.58
N ALA A 217 6.40 -16.98 10.84
CA ALA A 217 5.31 -17.18 11.77
C ALA A 217 4.08 -17.92 11.18
N SER A 218 4.05 -18.15 9.87
CA SER A 218 2.98 -18.92 9.21
C SER A 218 3.51 -20.25 8.69
N PRO A 219 2.90 -21.40 9.05
CA PRO A 219 3.31 -22.70 8.54
C PRO A 219 3.03 -22.87 7.03
N ASN A 220 2.16 -22.03 6.47
CA ASN A 220 1.75 -22.07 5.07
C ASN A 220 2.47 -21.00 4.23
N ALA A 221 3.60 -20.48 4.71
CA ALA A 221 4.35 -19.46 4.03
C ALA A 221 5.40 -20.02 3.05
N VAL A 222 5.49 -19.42 1.88
CA VAL A 222 6.57 -19.64 0.91
C VAL A 222 7.22 -18.30 0.61
N VAL A 223 8.55 -18.24 0.65
CA VAL A 223 9.31 -17.02 0.36
C VAL A 223 10.16 -17.21 -0.87
N GLN A 224 9.97 -16.34 -1.86
CA GLN A 224 10.83 -16.23 -3.03
C GLN A 224 11.63 -14.94 -2.94
N ARG A 225 12.97 -15.06 -3.01
CA ARG A 225 13.86 -13.90 -3.07
C ARG A 225 13.98 -13.38 -4.50
N MET A 226 13.84 -12.08 -4.66
CA MET A 226 14.02 -11.35 -5.91
C MET A 226 15.41 -10.72 -5.89
N ILE A 227 16.42 -11.50 -6.27
CA ILE A 227 17.83 -11.10 -6.18
C ILE A 227 18.07 -9.85 -7.02
N GLY A 228 18.72 -8.84 -6.42
CA GLY A 228 19.00 -7.57 -7.07
C GLY A 228 17.82 -6.61 -7.12
N ALA A 229 16.66 -6.97 -6.56
CA ALA A 229 15.51 -6.06 -6.45
C ALA A 229 15.63 -5.16 -5.23
N ASP A 230 15.41 -3.86 -5.43
CA ASP A 230 15.21 -2.92 -4.34
C ASP A 230 13.72 -2.86 -3.91
N HIS A 231 13.44 -2.08 -2.86
CA HIS A 231 12.07 -1.93 -2.35
C HIS A 231 11.12 -1.33 -3.40
N CYS A 232 11.60 -0.42 -4.25
CA CYS A 232 10.79 0.29 -5.24
C CYS A 232 10.57 -0.51 -6.54
N ASP A 233 11.30 -1.61 -6.73
CA ASP A 233 11.10 -2.52 -7.87
C ASP A 233 9.75 -3.25 -7.86
N PHE A 234 9.11 -3.33 -6.69
CA PHE A 234 7.78 -3.90 -6.52
C PHE A 234 6.62 -2.96 -6.90
N GLU A 235 6.90 -1.67 -7.15
CA GLU A 235 5.94 -0.73 -7.73
C GLU A 235 6.07 -0.66 -9.24
N SER A 236 4.96 -0.61 -9.96
CA SER A 236 4.94 -0.42 -11.41
C SER A 236 3.77 0.46 -11.82
N PRO A 237 4.00 1.72 -12.25
CA PRO A 237 5.29 2.41 -12.30
C PRO A 237 5.76 2.87 -10.91
N THR A 238 7.07 2.83 -10.66
CA THR A 238 7.68 3.55 -9.52
C THR A 238 8.12 4.97 -9.93
N ASP A 239 8.43 5.83 -8.96
CA ASP A 239 8.87 7.21 -9.20
C ASP A 239 10.23 7.53 -8.56
N TRP A 240 10.71 8.72 -8.89
CA TRP A 240 11.94 9.25 -8.31
C TRP A 240 11.81 9.48 -6.81
N VAL A 241 10.60 9.67 -6.26
CA VAL A 241 10.38 9.87 -4.83
C VAL A 241 10.73 8.59 -4.08
N CYS A 242 10.16 7.45 -4.48
CA CYS A 242 10.50 6.15 -3.90
C CYS A 242 11.99 5.88 -4.04
N ARG A 243 12.54 6.06 -5.25
CA ARG A 243 13.96 5.83 -5.51
C ARG A 243 14.85 6.76 -4.69
N LEU A 244 14.53 8.04 -4.52
CA LEU A 244 15.39 8.95 -3.74
C LEU A 244 15.35 8.61 -2.24
N THR A 245 14.21 8.16 -1.73
CA THR A 245 14.09 7.72 -0.33
C THR A 245 14.72 6.35 -0.07
N CYS A 246 14.79 5.50 -1.11
CA CYS A 246 15.14 4.08 -0.99
C CYS A 246 16.34 3.62 -1.78
N ALA A 247 17.00 4.52 -2.52
CA ALA A 247 18.09 4.22 -3.43
C ALA A 247 19.20 3.46 -2.70
N ARG A 248 19.51 2.27 -3.19
CA ARG A 248 20.90 1.90 -3.39
C ARG A 248 21.45 2.75 -4.55
N GLY A 249 22.77 2.84 -4.69
CA GLY A 249 23.43 3.58 -5.78
C GLY A 249 22.98 3.16 -7.19
N GLU A 250 23.71 3.59 -8.22
CA GLU A 250 23.27 3.56 -9.63
C GLU A 250 22.39 2.36 -10.04
N ALA A 251 21.30 2.67 -10.76
CA ALA A 251 20.31 1.70 -11.21
C ALA A 251 20.99 0.52 -11.92
N SER A 252 20.75 -0.70 -11.44
CA SER A 252 21.21 -1.92 -12.11
C SER A 252 20.72 -1.96 -13.56
N PRO A 253 21.58 -2.32 -14.53
CA PRO A 253 21.15 -2.55 -15.91
C PRO A 253 20.13 -3.70 -15.94
N GLY A 254 18.88 -3.38 -16.27
CA GLY A 254 17.76 -4.31 -16.20
C GLY A 254 17.07 -4.29 -14.84
N SER A 255 15.93 -3.59 -14.74
CA SER A 255 15.15 -3.60 -13.51
C SER A 255 14.47 -4.96 -13.31
N PRO A 256 14.60 -5.60 -12.13
CA PRO A 256 13.98 -6.89 -11.82
C PRO A 256 12.44 -6.82 -11.74
N ARG A 257 11.86 -5.63 -11.93
CA ARG A 257 10.42 -5.39 -11.95
C ARG A 257 9.64 -6.32 -12.88
N GLN A 258 10.13 -6.61 -14.08
CA GLN A 258 9.41 -7.54 -14.96
C GLN A 258 9.37 -8.97 -14.39
N ASP A 259 10.42 -9.38 -13.67
CA ASP A 259 10.51 -10.69 -13.05
C ASP A 259 9.60 -10.75 -11.81
N ILE A 260 9.55 -9.66 -11.04
CA ILE A 260 8.60 -9.48 -9.94
C ILE A 260 7.16 -9.57 -10.44
N LEU A 261 6.83 -8.87 -11.53
CA LEU A 261 5.48 -8.91 -12.12
C LEU A 261 5.11 -10.33 -12.57
N ARG A 262 6.03 -11.06 -13.20
CA ARG A 262 5.81 -12.46 -13.60
C ARG A 262 5.63 -13.37 -12.40
N ALA A 263 6.50 -13.27 -11.40
CA ALA A 263 6.43 -14.07 -10.18
C ALA A 263 5.13 -13.81 -9.38
N ALA A 264 4.76 -12.53 -9.20
CA ALA A 264 3.54 -12.15 -8.50
C ALA A 264 2.30 -12.65 -9.25
N THR A 265 2.29 -12.53 -10.58
CA THR A 265 1.20 -13.04 -11.42
C THR A 265 1.06 -14.55 -11.28
N ALA A 266 2.16 -15.30 -11.39
CA ALA A 266 2.16 -16.75 -11.24
C ALA A 266 1.67 -17.20 -9.86
N ALA A 267 2.09 -16.51 -8.79
CA ALA A 267 1.67 -16.78 -7.42
C ALA A 267 0.16 -16.54 -7.22
N VAL A 268 -0.39 -15.44 -7.74
CA VAL A 268 -1.84 -15.19 -7.65
C VAL A 268 -2.62 -16.27 -8.41
N GLN A 269 -2.17 -16.63 -9.62
CA GLN A 269 -2.83 -17.66 -10.40
C GLN A 269 -2.75 -19.05 -9.74
N SER A 270 -1.65 -19.41 -9.07
CA SER A 270 -1.55 -20.70 -8.39
C SER A 270 -2.57 -20.79 -7.26
N LEU A 271 -2.69 -19.74 -6.42
CA LEU A 271 -3.66 -19.69 -5.33
C LEU A 271 -5.11 -19.85 -5.81
N LEU A 272 -5.47 -19.20 -6.93
CA LEU A 272 -6.81 -19.30 -7.51
C LEU A 272 -7.09 -20.69 -8.13
N ARG A 273 -6.08 -21.32 -8.74
CA ARG A 273 -6.21 -22.68 -9.29
C ARG A 273 -6.37 -23.72 -8.18
N ASP A 274 -5.52 -23.68 -7.17
CA ASP A 274 -5.50 -24.65 -6.07
C ASP A 274 -6.82 -24.62 -5.28
N ALA A 275 -7.39 -23.43 -5.10
CA ALA A 275 -8.72 -23.28 -4.50
C ALA A 275 -9.82 -23.97 -5.32
N THR A 276 -9.76 -23.88 -6.65
CA THR A 276 -10.71 -24.57 -7.54
C THR A 276 -10.59 -26.09 -7.41
N GLY A 277 -9.36 -26.60 -7.33
CA GLY A 277 -9.10 -28.03 -7.13
C GLY A 277 -9.63 -28.55 -5.78
N SER A 278 -9.55 -27.74 -4.72
CA SER A 278 -10.09 -28.12 -3.41
C SER A 278 -11.62 -28.17 -3.34
N GLU A 279 -12.32 -27.32 -4.10
CA GLU A 279 -13.78 -27.36 -4.18
C GLU A 279 -14.28 -28.59 -4.95
N ALA A 280 -13.56 -29.01 -5.99
CA ALA A 280 -13.93 -30.17 -6.80
C ALA A 280 -13.75 -31.53 -6.08
N CYS A 281 -12.90 -31.62 -5.05
CA CYS A 281 -12.70 -32.83 -4.27
C CYS A 281 -13.53 -32.88 -2.97
N GLY A 282 -14.32 -31.83 -2.67
CA GLY A 282 -15.04 -31.66 -1.40
C GLY A 282 -16.53 -32.05 -1.42
N GLU A 283 -17.03 -32.60 -2.54
CA GLU A 283 -18.40 -33.10 -2.67
C GLU A 283 -18.40 -34.64 -2.75
N GLU A 284 -18.25 -35.31 -1.60
CA GLU A 284 -18.62 -36.73 -1.39
C GLU A 284 -19.46 -36.89 -0.12
#